data_AF-A0AAD9P9K6-F1
#
_entry.id   AF-A0AAD9P9K6-F1
#
_cell.length_a   1.000
_cell.length_b   1.000
_cell.length_c   1.000
_cell.angle_alpha   90.00
_cell.angle_beta   90.00
_cell.angle_gamma   90.00
#
_symmetry.space_group_name_H-M   'P 1'
#
loop_
_entity.id
_entity.type
_entity.pdbx_description
1 polymer ?
#
loop_
_entity_poly.entity_id
_entity_poly.type
_entity_poly.pdbx_seq_one_letter_code
_entity_poly.pdbx_strand_id
1 'polypeptide(L)'
;MSWEGGKWQIPDWRQSKIDGIKDLEWTQKALAEKGLKDPWLRNETWRYKGYTGMGRGAIKTVTRGMPIALVAMAITIAADKFLGLGPAKHDEGHH
;
A
#
# COMPACT_ATOMS: atom_id res chain seq x y z
N MET A 1 -7.51 9.00 37.94
CA MET A 1 -7.22 8.99 36.49
C MET A 1 -8.55 9.16 35.76
N SER A 2 -8.99 10.40 35.59
CA SER A 2 -10.29 10.72 34.97
C SER A 2 -10.18 10.61 33.45
N TRP A 3 -11.00 9.75 32.86
CA TRP A 3 -11.22 9.69 31.42
C TRP A 3 -12.13 10.84 31.01
N GLU A 4 -11.60 12.07 30.96
CA GLU A 4 -12.25 13.15 30.25
C GLU A 4 -12.05 12.88 28.75
N GLY A 5 -12.91 12.03 28.19
CA GLY A 5 -12.99 11.80 26.75
C GLY A 5 -13.34 13.12 26.07
N GLY A 6 -12.30 13.86 25.66
CA GLY A 6 -12.44 15.18 25.05
C GLY A 6 -13.47 15.16 23.92
N LYS A 7 -14.39 16.13 23.95
CA LYS A 7 -15.47 16.26 22.96
C LYS A 7 -14.88 16.24 21.55
N TRP A 8 -15.18 15.19 20.79
CA TRP A 8 -14.73 15.05 19.41
C TRP A 8 -15.24 16.22 18.59
N GLN A 9 -14.32 17.06 18.10
CA GLN A 9 -14.66 18.19 17.23
C GLN A 9 -14.88 17.66 15.82
N ILE A 10 -16.12 17.75 15.34
CA ILE A 10 -16.45 17.37 13.96
C ILE A 10 -15.72 18.35 13.02
N PRO A 11 -14.90 17.85 12.08
CA PRO A 11 -14.21 18.72 11.12
C PRO A 11 -15.22 19.44 10.20
N ASP A 12 -14.87 20.63 9.73
CA ASP A 12 -15.73 21.43 8.85
C ASP A 12 -16.04 20.66 7.55
N TRP A 13 -17.33 20.55 7.23
CA TRP A 13 -17.85 19.86 6.05
C TRP A 13 -17.35 20.46 4.72
N ARG A 14 -16.94 21.74 4.71
CA ARG A 14 -16.42 22.43 3.51
C ARG A 14 -15.06 21.90 3.06
N GLN A 15 -14.36 21.19 3.93
CA GLN A 15 -13.04 20.61 3.63
C GLN A 15 -13.13 19.36 2.75
N SER A 16 -14.30 18.73 2.69
CA SER A 16 -14.55 17.55 1.86
C SER A 16 -14.72 17.97 0.40
N LYS A 17 -13.60 18.16 -0.31
CA LYS A 17 -13.56 18.38 -1.76
C LYS A 17 -13.26 17.06 -2.47
N ILE A 18 -13.81 16.90 -3.67
CA ILE A 18 -13.62 15.72 -4.53
C ILE A 18 -12.24 15.79 -5.22
N ASP A 19 -11.76 17.00 -5.46
CA ASP A 19 -10.50 17.29 -6.15
C ASP A 19 -9.32 16.49 -5.56
N GLY A 20 -8.61 15.77 -6.42
CA GLY A 20 -7.46 14.94 -6.09
C GLY A 20 -7.78 13.47 -5.76
N ILE A 21 -9.06 13.09 -5.71
CA ILE A 21 -9.50 11.69 -5.53
C ILE A 21 -9.88 11.10 -6.88
N LYS A 22 -8.92 10.41 -7.51
CA LYS A 22 -9.05 9.87 -8.87
C LYS A 22 -10.32 9.04 -9.10
N ASP A 23 -10.70 8.19 -8.14
CA ASP A 23 -11.87 7.31 -8.26
C ASP A 23 -13.19 8.09 -8.30
N LEU A 24 -13.29 9.17 -7.52
CA LEU A 24 -14.47 10.03 -7.48
C LEU A 24 -14.51 10.99 -8.66
N GLU A 25 -13.37 11.55 -9.09
CA GLU A 25 -13.27 12.36 -10.32
C GLU A 25 -13.68 11.54 -11.56
N TRP A 26 -13.23 10.29 -11.64
CA TRP A 26 -13.63 9.38 -12.71
C TRP A 26 -15.14 9.13 -12.70
N THR A 27 -15.71 8.85 -11.53
CA THR A 27 -17.16 8.65 -11.37
C THR A 27 -17.94 9.90 -11.79
N GLN A 28 -17.49 11.09 -11.38
CA GLN A 28 -18.10 12.35 -11.78
C GLN A 28 -18.09 12.53 -13.30
N LYS A 29 -16.96 12.23 -13.95
CA LYS A 29 -16.81 12.31 -15.41
C LYS A 29 -17.72 11.31 -16.12
N ALA A 30 -17.74 10.05 -15.67
CA ALA A 30 -18.56 9.00 -16.27
C ALA A 30 -20.07 9.28 -16.13
N LEU A 31 -20.49 9.92 -15.04
CA LEU A 31 -21.87 10.38 -14.87
C LEU A 31 -22.17 11.58 -15.76
N ALA A 32 -21.24 12.55 -15.85
CA ALA A 32 -21.39 13.71 -16.71
C ALA A 32 -21.50 13.34 -18.20
N GLU A 33 -20.78 12.32 -18.66
CA GLU A 33 -20.90 11.76 -20.02
C GLU A 33 -22.31 11.23 -20.31
N LYS A 34 -23.05 10.83 -19.26
CA LYS A 34 -24.45 10.40 -19.35
C LYS A 34 -25.45 11.51 -19.05
N GLY A 35 -24.99 12.75 -18.87
CA GLY A 35 -25.82 13.89 -18.46
C GLY A 35 -26.33 13.80 -17.02
N LEU A 36 -25.75 12.92 -16.19
CA LEU A 36 -26.13 12.69 -14.80
C LEU A 36 -25.17 13.40 -13.85
N LYS A 37 -25.68 13.79 -12.68
CA LYS A 37 -24.88 14.37 -11.59
C LYS A 37 -25.31 13.73 -10.27
N ASP A 38 -24.36 13.10 -9.60
CA ASP A 38 -24.60 12.53 -8.27
C ASP A 38 -24.41 13.61 -7.17
N PRO A 39 -25.45 13.94 -6.39
CA PRO A 39 -25.35 14.89 -5.28
C PRO A 39 -24.58 14.35 -4.06
N TRP A 40 -24.40 13.02 -3.94
CA TRP A 40 -23.77 12.39 -2.77
C TRP A 40 -22.28 12.13 -2.93
N LEU A 41 -21.71 12.40 -4.10
CA LEU A 41 -20.30 12.13 -4.40
C LEU A 41 -19.32 12.82 -3.42
N ARG A 42 -19.69 13.99 -2.89
CA ARG A 42 -18.92 14.69 -1.85
C ARG A 42 -18.89 13.93 -0.53
N ASN A 43 -19.97 13.25 -0.17
CA ASN A 43 -20.05 12.46 1.05
C ASN A 43 -19.08 11.27 1.01
N GLU A 44 -18.76 10.73 -0.16
CA GLU A 44 -17.86 9.59 -0.26
C GLU A 44 -16.37 9.94 -0.10
N THR A 45 -16.04 11.23 -0.12
CA THR A 45 -14.64 11.70 -0.04
C THR A 45 -13.91 11.18 1.20
N TRP A 46 -14.55 11.08 2.37
CA TRP A 46 -13.87 10.58 3.59
C TRP A 46 -13.40 9.12 3.45
N ARG A 47 -14.09 8.33 2.61
CA ARG A 47 -13.80 6.90 2.43
C ARG A 47 -12.65 6.68 1.46
N TYR A 48 -12.56 7.52 0.43
CA TYR A 48 -11.53 7.43 -0.59
C TYR A 48 -10.29 8.31 -0.29
N LYS A 49 -10.39 9.22 0.68
CA LYS A 49 -9.26 10.01 1.16
C LYS A 49 -8.23 9.09 1.82
N GLY A 50 -7.12 8.85 1.13
CA GLY A 50 -6.06 7.94 1.58
C GLY A 50 -6.26 6.47 1.16
N TYR A 51 -7.28 6.17 0.36
CA TYR A 51 -7.45 4.85 -0.23
C TYR A 51 -6.36 4.60 -1.28
N THR A 52 -5.31 3.89 -0.89
CA THR A 52 -4.40 3.25 -1.83
C THR A 52 -5.09 2.01 -2.36
N GLY A 53 -5.66 2.09 -3.57
CA GLY A 53 -6.44 1.02 -4.19
C GLY A 53 -5.89 -0.40 -3.99
N MET A 54 -6.79 -1.38 -4.00
CA MET A 54 -6.53 -2.78 -3.61
C MET A 54 -5.21 -3.36 -4.15
N GLY A 55 -4.87 -3.13 -5.42
CA GLY A 55 -3.62 -3.61 -6.02
C GLY A 55 -2.34 -3.04 -5.38
N ARG A 56 -2.33 -1.74 -5.07
CA ARG A 56 -1.18 -1.07 -4.45
C ARG A 56 -1.00 -1.49 -2.99
N GLY A 57 -2.12 -1.75 -2.30
CA GLY A 57 -2.12 -2.37 -0.97
C GLY A 57 -1.57 -3.79 -0.99
N ALA A 58 -2.00 -4.62 -1.95
CA ALA A 58 -1.59 -6.02 -2.06
C ALA A 58 -0.08 -6.16 -2.29
N ILE A 59 0.49 -5.42 -3.24
CA ILE A 59 1.94 -5.46 -3.51
C ILE A 59 2.71 -5.03 -2.27
N LYS A 60 2.31 -3.93 -1.63
CA LYS A 60 2.97 -3.44 -0.40
C LYS A 60 2.93 -4.47 0.72
N THR A 61 1.83 -5.22 0.85
CA THR A 61 1.69 -6.29 1.86
C THR A 61 2.61 -7.46 1.55
N VAL A 62 2.64 -7.94 0.31
CA VAL A 62 3.47 -9.09 -0.11
C VAL A 62 4.97 -8.75 -0.03
N THR A 63 5.38 -7.56 -0.46
CA THR A 63 6.80 -7.18 -0.51
C THR A 63 7.34 -6.57 0.79
N ARG A 64 6.50 -6.42 1.83
CA ARG A 64 6.88 -5.72 3.08
C ARG A 64 8.11 -6.32 3.77
N GLY A 65 8.27 -7.64 3.69
CA GLY A 65 9.41 -8.37 4.30
C GLY A 65 10.62 -8.53 3.38
N MET A 66 10.50 -8.19 2.10
CA MET A 66 11.53 -8.45 1.09
C MET A 66 12.87 -7.76 1.43
N PRO A 67 12.92 -6.49 1.91
CA PRO A 67 14.20 -5.87 2.27
C PRO A 67 14.93 -6.60 3.41
N ILE A 68 14.19 -7.06 4.43
CA ILE A 68 14.77 -7.80 5.56
C ILE A 68 15.31 -9.14 5.08
N ALA A 69 14.55 -9.85 4.24
CA ALA A 69 14.98 -11.12 3.66
C ALA A 69 16.27 -10.97 2.83
N LEU A 70 16.38 -9.90 2.02
CA LEU A 70 17.58 -9.64 1.22
C LEU A 70 18.81 -9.37 2.10
N VAL A 71 18.66 -8.63 3.20
CA VAL A 71 19.76 -8.40 4.15
C VAL A 71 20.19 -9.69 4.83
N ALA A 72 19.24 -10.49 5.32
CA ALA A 72 19.54 -11.78 5.94
C ALA A 72 20.22 -12.72 4.95
N MET A 73 19.73 -12.81 3.71
CA MET A 73 20.33 -13.59 2.65
C MET A 73 21.77 -13.16 2.35
N ALA A 74 22.04 -11.85 2.27
CA ALA A 74 23.38 -11.34 2.04
C ALA A 74 24.34 -11.68 3.18
N ILE A 75 23.89 -11.60 4.44
CA ILE A 75 24.67 -12.01 5.62
C ILE A 75 24.99 -13.50 5.56
N THR A 76 24.02 -14.34 5.23
CA THR A 76 24.23 -15.79 5.10
C THR A 76 25.24 -16.11 4.01
N ILE A 77 25.10 -15.54 2.81
CA ILE A 77 26.06 -15.75 1.71
C ILE A 77 27.47 -15.31 2.12
N ALA A 78 27.60 -14.18 2.82
CA ALA A 78 28.89 -13.72 3.33
C ALA A 78 29.48 -14.71 4.33
N ALA A 79 28.69 -15.17 5.31
CA ALA A 79 29.12 -16.15 6.29
C ALA A 79 29.57 -17.47 5.64
N ASP A 80 28.80 -17.99 4.67
CA ASP A 80 29.15 -19.21 3.94
C ASP A 80 30.48 -19.07 3.19
N LYS A 81 30.70 -17.91 2.55
CA LYS A 81 31.97 -17.60 1.86
C LYS A 81 33.15 -17.49 2.82
N PHE A 82 32.96 -16.87 3.99
CA PHE A 82 34.01 -16.70 5.00
C PHE A 82 34.35 -18.01 5.72
N LEU A 83 33.36 -18.86 6.00
CA LEU A 83 33.52 -20.12 6.71
C LEU A 83 33.88 -21.29 5.78
N GLY A 84 33.88 -21.08 4.46
CA GLY A 84 34.19 -22.13 3.48
C GLY A 84 33.12 -23.22 3.39
N LEU A 85 31.90 -22.94 3.85
CA LEU A 85 30.76 -23.87 3.87
C LEU A 85 30.02 -23.97 2.53
N GLY A 86 30.67 -23.53 1.44
CA GLY A 86 30.10 -23.57 0.10
C GLY A 86 29.75 -25.01 -0.33
N PRO A 87 28.76 -25.19 -1.21
CA PRO A 87 28.38 -26.52 -1.69
C PRO A 87 29.59 -27.21 -2.32
N ALA A 88 29.82 -28.47 -1.93
CA ALA A 88 30.76 -29.34 -2.62
C ALA A 88 30.37 -29.34 -4.11
N LYS A 89 31.33 -28.97 -4.98
CA LYS A 89 31.14 -29.10 -6.42
C LYS A 89 30.82 -30.58 -6.70
N HIS A 90 29.66 -30.85 -7.27
CA HIS A 90 29.39 -32.17 -7.84
C HIS A 90 30.17 -32.20 -9.16
N ASP A 91 31.32 -32.87 -9.16
CA ASP A 91 32.03 -33.18 -10.39
C ASP A 91 31.17 -34.17 -11.20
N GLU A 92 30.43 -33.68 -12.19
CA GLU A 92 29.87 -34.51 -13.27
C GLU A 92 31.05 -34.99 -14.13
N GLY A 93 31.56 -36.18 -13.79
CA GLY A 93 32.57 -36.87 -14.58
C GLY A 93 32.02 -37.27 -15.94
N HIS A 94 32.61 -36.73 -17.01
CA HIS A 94 32.49 -37.27 -18.36
C HIS A 94 33.37 -38.53 -18.50
N HIS A 95 32.73 -39.69 -18.73
CA HIS A 95 33.32 -40.88 -19.33
C HIS A 95 32.31 -41.55 -20.27
#